data_AF-A0A957M7S5-F1
#
_entry.id   AF-A0A957M7S5-F1
#
_cell.length_a   1.000
_cell.length_b   1.000
_cell.length_c   1.000
_cell.angle_alpha   90.00
_cell.angle_beta   90.00
_cell.angle_gamma   90.00
#
_symmetry.space_group_name_H-M   'P 1'
#
loop_
_entity.id
_entity.type
_entity.pdbx_description
1 polymer ?
#
loop_
_entity_poly.entity_id
_entity_poly.type
_entity_poly.pdbx_seq_one_letter_code
_entity_poly.pdbx_strand_id
1 'polypeptide(L)'
;MNRISRHRHYIWLALYAAFVFFAGGRWNIPLAAWLAPVFAIRFYRDSEHAWRGFLWIWLATALPTIAGWQGATFMSFVHPLAEPLFFLVMTPVALIPYILDRLYARRFAPSLWLTLVFPIAATAADFFSASGSPFGTFGATAYAQRDVTWLMQLASIGGIWVLTFVIYWFASVANYAWEQGRQWRRIRRVVLTYAGVLLLVVAFGAGRLALAQPAAQQPVVAGFSLALGQMNELLAQLGSGDADGFTTATRELHAEQLAQIRSAAQNGAQIVALQEGAGLGFTADVDAFLADAAALAQQEQIYIVLPTFAVDPTGDAQAENVVRIIDPAGATVLEHVKFGGTMFEGSLAGSGELQTVDTPYGRLSAVICWDADFPDIMRQAGAADVDLLFVPSNDWYEVRDIHAGMATFRAVENGMALFRQTGGGVSVVTD
;
A
#
# COMPACT_ATOMS: atom_id res chain seq x y z
N MET A 1 -15.99 -44.25 -12.32
CA MET A 1 -15.93 -42.83 -12.73
C MET A 1 -15.24 -42.75 -14.09
N ASN A 2 -15.91 -42.15 -15.08
CA ASN A 2 -15.40 -42.09 -16.46
C ASN A 2 -14.12 -41.22 -16.52
N ARG A 3 -13.07 -41.66 -17.23
CA ARG A 3 -11.75 -40.98 -17.34
C ARG A 3 -11.88 -39.49 -17.74
N ILE A 4 -12.91 -39.17 -18.53
CA ILE A 4 -13.26 -37.81 -18.98
C ILE A 4 -13.70 -36.88 -17.82
N SER A 5 -14.30 -37.41 -16.74
CA SER A 5 -14.67 -36.60 -15.56
C SER A 5 -13.47 -36.27 -14.66
N ARG A 6 -12.41 -37.10 -14.71
CA ARG A 6 -11.23 -36.98 -13.84
C ARG A 6 -10.38 -35.75 -14.17
N HIS A 7 -10.44 -35.23 -15.39
CA HIS A 7 -9.65 -34.07 -15.81
C HIS A 7 -10.40 -32.72 -15.75
N ARG A 8 -11.73 -32.73 -15.54
CA ARG A 8 -12.53 -31.50 -15.56
C ARG A 8 -12.18 -30.53 -14.43
N HIS A 9 -11.73 -31.03 -13.28
CA HIS A 9 -11.36 -30.16 -12.16
C HIS A 9 -10.12 -29.30 -12.44
N TYR A 10 -9.24 -29.69 -13.37
CA TYR A 10 -8.10 -28.86 -13.79
C TYR A 10 -8.52 -27.59 -14.55
N ILE A 11 -9.76 -27.53 -15.07
CA ILE A 11 -10.33 -26.28 -15.61
C ILE A 11 -10.42 -25.23 -14.49
N TRP A 12 -10.81 -25.65 -13.28
CA TRP A 12 -10.83 -24.75 -12.12
C TRP A 12 -9.44 -24.28 -11.73
N LEU A 13 -8.43 -25.14 -11.82
CA LEU A 13 -7.03 -24.74 -11.59
C LEU A 13 -6.56 -23.71 -12.61
N ALA A 14 -6.87 -23.90 -13.89
CA ALA A 14 -6.50 -22.97 -14.95
C ALA A 14 -7.20 -21.61 -14.80
N LEU A 15 -8.50 -21.61 -14.46
CA LEU A 15 -9.24 -20.39 -14.15
C LEU A 15 -8.67 -19.69 -12.91
N TYR A 16 -8.35 -20.44 -11.85
CA TYR A 16 -7.68 -19.90 -10.67
C TYR A 16 -6.36 -19.21 -11.03
N ALA A 17 -5.47 -19.90 -11.75
CA ALA A 17 -4.19 -19.33 -12.18
C ALA A 17 -4.36 -18.06 -13.01
N ALA A 18 -5.35 -18.04 -13.91
CA ALA A 18 -5.66 -16.86 -14.73
C ALA A 18 -6.14 -15.69 -13.87
N PHE A 19 -7.03 -15.92 -12.88
CA PHE A 19 -7.50 -14.84 -12.02
C PHE A 19 -6.45 -14.37 -11.01
N VAL A 20 -5.58 -15.25 -10.48
CA VAL A 20 -4.49 -14.84 -9.56
C VAL A 20 -3.56 -13.83 -10.23
N PHE A 21 -3.25 -14.01 -11.51
CA PHE A 21 -2.43 -13.08 -12.28
C PHE A 21 -2.96 -11.63 -12.25
N PHE A 22 -4.28 -11.45 -12.20
CA PHE A 22 -4.95 -10.16 -12.17
C PHE A 22 -5.45 -9.76 -10.76
N ALA A 23 -5.21 -10.59 -9.73
CA ALA A 23 -5.66 -10.35 -8.37
C ALA A 23 -4.61 -9.54 -7.59
N GLY A 24 -4.42 -8.29 -8.01
CA GLY A 24 -3.40 -7.37 -7.49
C GLY A 24 -2.26 -7.11 -8.47
N GLY A 25 -1.13 -6.64 -7.94
CA GLY A 25 0.09 -6.37 -8.72
C GLY A 25 -0.10 -5.28 -9.77
N ARG A 26 0.63 -5.41 -10.88
CA ARG A 26 0.66 -4.41 -11.95
C ARG A 26 -0.64 -4.36 -12.76
N TRP A 27 -1.29 -5.51 -12.97
CA TRP A 27 -2.48 -5.63 -13.83
C TRP A 27 -3.74 -5.90 -13.00
N ASN A 28 -3.97 -5.10 -11.98
CA ASN A 28 -5.08 -5.30 -11.05
C ASN A 28 -6.45 -5.25 -11.76
N ILE A 29 -7.22 -6.34 -11.64
CA ILE A 29 -8.65 -6.39 -11.99
C ILE A 29 -9.39 -6.73 -10.70
N PRO A 30 -10.14 -5.79 -10.08
CA PRO A 30 -10.74 -6.01 -8.77
C PRO A 30 -11.58 -7.28 -8.66
N LEU A 31 -12.36 -7.61 -9.70
CA LEU A 31 -13.20 -8.82 -9.76
C LEU A 31 -12.39 -10.13 -9.71
N ALA A 32 -11.13 -10.13 -10.16
CA ALA A 32 -10.28 -11.31 -10.16
C ALA A 32 -9.99 -11.79 -8.73
N ALA A 33 -9.81 -10.87 -7.77
CA ALA A 33 -9.64 -11.19 -6.35
C ALA A 33 -10.87 -11.89 -5.73
N TRP A 34 -12.07 -11.60 -6.24
CA TRP A 34 -13.31 -12.28 -5.81
C TRP A 34 -13.45 -13.68 -6.42
N LEU A 35 -13.07 -13.84 -7.70
CA LEU A 35 -13.29 -15.06 -8.46
C LEU A 35 -12.21 -16.12 -8.26
N ALA A 36 -10.94 -15.72 -8.12
CA ALA A 36 -9.82 -16.65 -7.87
C ALA A 36 -10.11 -17.63 -6.71
N PRO A 37 -10.46 -17.19 -5.48
CA PRO A 37 -10.69 -18.10 -4.36
C PRO A 37 -11.86 -19.07 -4.59
N VAL A 38 -12.86 -18.71 -5.41
CA VAL A 38 -13.97 -19.62 -5.77
C VAL A 38 -13.42 -20.86 -6.45
N PHE A 39 -12.55 -20.69 -7.45
CA PHE A 39 -12.01 -21.77 -8.26
C PHE A 39 -10.94 -22.58 -7.53
N ALA A 40 -10.12 -21.92 -6.70
CA ALA A 40 -9.16 -22.58 -5.84
C ALA A 40 -9.83 -23.54 -4.84
N ILE A 41 -10.86 -23.08 -4.11
CA ILE A 41 -11.64 -23.94 -3.20
C ILE A 41 -12.22 -25.13 -3.97
N ARG A 42 -12.81 -24.89 -5.15
CA ARG A 42 -13.42 -25.95 -5.95
C ARG A 42 -12.41 -27.00 -6.39
N PHE A 43 -11.30 -26.57 -6.98
CA PHE A 43 -10.21 -27.46 -7.39
C PHE A 43 -9.68 -28.26 -6.20
N TYR A 44 -9.40 -27.56 -5.10
CA TYR A 44 -8.76 -28.18 -3.96
C TYR A 44 -9.70 -29.10 -3.21
N ARG A 45 -11.01 -28.87 -3.13
CA ARG A 45 -11.96 -29.86 -2.55
C ARG A 45 -12.11 -31.11 -3.42
N ASP A 46 -12.17 -30.94 -4.74
CA ASP A 46 -12.37 -32.03 -5.72
C ASP A 46 -11.10 -32.90 -5.92
N SER A 47 -9.93 -32.42 -5.51
CA SER A 47 -8.67 -33.14 -5.66
C SER A 47 -8.66 -34.46 -4.87
N GLU A 48 -8.41 -35.60 -5.54
CA GLU A 48 -8.40 -36.93 -4.90
C GLU A 48 -7.37 -36.98 -3.75
N HIS A 49 -6.12 -36.61 -4.05
CA HIS A 49 -5.00 -36.60 -3.10
C HIS A 49 -4.67 -35.17 -2.66
N ALA A 50 -4.71 -34.91 -1.36
CA ALA A 50 -4.52 -33.57 -0.79
C ALA A 50 -3.14 -32.97 -1.13
N TRP A 51 -2.08 -33.76 -1.06
CA TRP A 51 -0.72 -33.29 -1.35
C TRP A 51 -0.52 -32.93 -2.83
N ARG A 52 -1.10 -33.70 -3.77
CA ARG A 52 -1.05 -33.39 -5.21
C ARG A 52 -1.86 -32.14 -5.53
N GLY A 53 -3.05 -32.02 -4.94
CA GLY A 53 -3.86 -30.80 -5.07
C GLY A 53 -3.13 -29.58 -4.51
N PHE A 54 -2.39 -29.74 -3.41
CA PHE A 54 -1.64 -28.65 -2.80
C PHE A 54 -0.46 -28.22 -3.69
N LEU A 55 0.29 -29.18 -4.24
CA LEU A 55 1.36 -28.88 -5.19
C LEU A 55 0.82 -28.08 -6.39
N TRP A 56 -0.32 -28.47 -6.94
CA TRP A 56 -0.90 -27.78 -8.09
C TRP A 56 -1.43 -26.40 -7.77
N ILE A 57 -2.17 -26.21 -6.66
CA ILE A 57 -2.65 -24.88 -6.26
C ILE A 57 -1.47 -23.98 -5.87
N TRP A 58 -0.40 -24.52 -5.28
CA TRP A 58 0.83 -23.78 -5.02
C TRP A 58 1.46 -23.24 -6.30
N LEU A 59 1.72 -24.08 -7.30
CA LEU A 59 2.27 -23.63 -8.58
C LEU A 59 1.33 -22.66 -9.31
N ALA A 60 0.02 -22.91 -9.26
CA ALA A 60 -1.01 -22.04 -9.84
C ALA A 60 -1.21 -20.72 -9.07
N THR A 61 -0.62 -20.57 -7.88
CA THR A 61 -0.56 -19.31 -7.13
C THR A 61 0.77 -18.62 -7.40
N ALA A 62 1.88 -19.33 -7.16
CA ALA A 62 3.23 -18.78 -7.24
C ALA A 62 3.58 -18.26 -8.63
N LEU A 63 3.38 -19.05 -9.69
CA LEU A 63 3.83 -18.65 -11.04
C LEU A 63 3.07 -17.41 -11.56
N PRO A 64 1.73 -17.34 -11.46
CA PRO A 64 1.02 -16.13 -11.85
C PRO A 64 1.36 -14.91 -10.98
N THR A 65 1.54 -15.08 -9.66
CA THR A 65 1.98 -13.98 -8.78
C THR A 65 3.35 -13.46 -9.17
N ILE A 66 4.33 -14.34 -9.42
CA ILE A 66 5.68 -13.95 -9.86
C ILE A 66 5.62 -13.14 -11.16
N ALA A 67 4.79 -13.56 -12.11
CA ALA A 67 4.64 -12.83 -13.37
C ALA A 67 3.88 -11.50 -13.20
N GLY A 68 2.82 -11.47 -12.38
CA GLY A 68 1.97 -10.30 -12.13
C GLY A 68 2.63 -9.20 -11.30
N TRP A 69 3.61 -9.57 -10.48
CA TRP A 69 4.35 -8.70 -9.57
C TRP A 69 5.81 -8.49 -9.98
N GLN A 70 6.18 -8.89 -11.21
CA GLN A 70 7.56 -8.83 -11.68
C GLN A 70 8.13 -7.41 -11.56
N GLY A 71 9.20 -7.28 -10.77
CA GLY A 71 9.91 -6.03 -10.52
C GLY A 71 9.21 -5.09 -9.56
N ALA A 72 8.07 -5.45 -8.96
CA ALA A 72 7.28 -4.56 -8.10
C ALA A 72 7.71 -4.61 -6.62
N THR A 73 8.69 -5.43 -6.25
CA THR A 73 9.21 -5.50 -4.88
C THR A 73 10.67 -5.06 -4.82
N PHE A 74 11.10 -4.50 -3.69
CA PHE A 74 12.50 -4.10 -3.48
C PHE A 74 13.51 -5.23 -3.76
N MET A 75 13.09 -6.49 -3.60
CA MET A 75 13.92 -7.67 -3.86
C MET A 75 14.44 -7.74 -5.30
N SER A 76 13.78 -7.11 -6.27
CA SER A 76 14.26 -7.05 -7.66
C SER A 76 15.58 -6.27 -7.80
N PHE A 77 15.87 -5.33 -6.90
CA PHE A 77 17.13 -4.60 -6.88
C PHE A 77 18.28 -5.39 -6.23
N VAL A 78 17.95 -6.36 -5.37
CA VAL A 78 18.96 -7.18 -4.67
C VAL A 78 19.52 -8.27 -5.58
N HIS A 79 18.64 -9.04 -6.23
CA HIS A 79 19.06 -10.11 -7.15
C HIS A 79 17.91 -10.51 -8.09
N PRO A 80 18.15 -10.84 -9.37
CA PRO A 80 17.09 -11.20 -10.33
C PRO A 80 16.20 -12.39 -9.92
N LEU A 81 16.68 -13.24 -9.02
CA LEU A 81 15.95 -14.42 -8.50
C LEU A 81 15.33 -14.21 -7.12
N ALA A 82 15.61 -13.11 -6.42
CA ALA A 82 15.17 -12.93 -5.04
C ALA A 82 13.64 -12.81 -4.95
N GLU A 83 13.02 -11.98 -5.79
CA GLU A 83 11.56 -11.82 -5.84
C GLU A 83 10.83 -13.11 -6.26
N PRO A 84 11.23 -13.82 -7.35
CA PRO A 84 10.65 -15.12 -7.68
C PRO A 84 10.75 -16.15 -6.55
N LEU A 85 11.91 -16.23 -5.89
CA LEU A 85 12.12 -17.16 -4.77
C LEU A 85 11.26 -16.80 -3.56
N PHE A 86 11.14 -15.51 -3.25
CA PHE A 86 10.28 -15.02 -2.18
C PHE A 86 8.83 -15.44 -2.38
N PHE A 87 8.24 -15.19 -3.56
CA PHE A 87 6.86 -15.61 -3.83
C PHE A 87 6.71 -17.14 -3.82
N LEU A 88 7.70 -17.88 -4.33
CA LEU A 88 7.69 -19.34 -4.28
C LEU A 88 7.65 -19.86 -2.83
N VAL A 89 8.39 -19.23 -1.92
CA VAL A 89 8.49 -19.61 -0.50
C VAL A 89 7.31 -19.13 0.34
N MET A 90 6.75 -17.95 0.04
CA MET A 90 5.67 -17.36 0.83
C MET A 90 4.27 -17.84 0.45
N THR A 91 4.04 -18.22 -0.81
CA THR A 91 2.73 -18.69 -1.28
C THR A 91 2.18 -19.93 -0.54
N PRO A 92 2.97 -20.92 -0.09
CA PRO A 92 2.49 -21.99 0.77
C PRO A 92 1.80 -21.49 2.05
N VAL A 93 2.30 -20.41 2.66
CA VAL A 93 1.71 -19.81 3.87
C VAL A 93 0.35 -19.20 3.53
N ALA A 94 0.27 -18.45 2.42
CA ALA A 94 -0.98 -17.89 1.92
C ALA A 94 -2.02 -18.96 1.54
N LEU A 95 -1.61 -20.22 1.37
CA LEU A 95 -2.49 -21.33 1.02
C LEU A 95 -3.06 -22.12 2.21
N ILE A 96 -2.62 -21.84 3.45
CA ILE A 96 -3.14 -22.45 4.68
C ILE A 96 -4.68 -22.37 4.77
N PRO A 97 -5.35 -21.25 4.42
CA PRO A 97 -6.82 -21.16 4.48
C PRO A 97 -7.53 -22.21 3.62
N TYR A 98 -6.98 -22.56 2.45
CA TYR A 98 -7.55 -23.60 1.58
C TYR A 98 -7.37 -25.01 2.17
N ILE A 99 -6.29 -25.25 2.91
CA ILE A 99 -6.08 -26.48 3.67
C ILE A 99 -7.17 -26.64 4.73
N LEU A 100 -7.37 -25.60 5.55
CA LEU A 100 -8.40 -25.60 6.60
C LEU A 100 -9.79 -25.78 6.00
N ASP A 101 -10.12 -25.05 4.94
CA ASP A 101 -11.39 -25.18 4.24
C ASP A 101 -11.66 -26.64 3.81
N ARG A 102 -10.70 -27.29 3.14
CA ARG A 102 -10.83 -28.68 2.69
C ARG A 102 -11.02 -29.65 3.86
N LEU A 103 -10.25 -29.49 4.93
CA LEU A 103 -10.32 -30.37 6.11
C LEU A 103 -11.70 -30.32 6.77
N TYR A 104 -12.23 -29.12 6.98
CA TYR A 104 -13.54 -28.94 7.58
C TYR A 104 -14.67 -29.36 6.63
N ALA A 105 -14.56 -29.05 5.34
CA ALA A 105 -15.55 -29.47 4.35
C ALA A 105 -15.71 -31.00 4.29
N ARG A 106 -14.60 -31.76 4.32
CA ARG A 106 -14.66 -33.24 4.31
C ARG A 106 -15.27 -33.83 5.57
N ARG A 107 -15.17 -33.15 6.71
CA ARG A 107 -15.62 -33.66 8.01
C ARG A 107 -17.06 -33.26 8.35
N PHE A 108 -17.50 -32.07 7.94
CA PHE A 108 -18.72 -31.46 8.43
C PHE A 108 -19.72 -31.06 7.34
N ALA A 109 -19.45 -31.34 6.06
CA ALA A 109 -20.42 -31.04 5.00
C ALA A 109 -21.63 -32.00 5.01
N PRO A 110 -22.85 -31.52 4.71
CA PRO A 110 -23.21 -30.13 4.42
C PRO A 110 -23.57 -29.35 5.70
N SER A 111 -22.86 -28.24 5.97
CA SER A 111 -23.15 -27.34 7.09
C SER A 111 -23.03 -25.88 6.66
N LEU A 112 -23.94 -25.02 7.13
CA LEU A 112 -23.91 -23.59 6.81
C LEU A 112 -22.69 -22.88 7.42
N TRP A 113 -22.18 -23.37 8.55
CA TRP A 113 -21.03 -22.82 9.26
C TRP A 113 -19.72 -22.96 8.47
N LEU A 114 -19.67 -23.90 7.52
CA LEU A 114 -18.53 -24.04 6.61
C LEU A 114 -18.32 -22.81 5.73
N THR A 115 -19.33 -21.94 5.59
CA THR A 115 -19.19 -20.68 4.84
C THR A 115 -18.30 -19.66 5.54
N LEU A 116 -18.00 -19.84 6.83
CA LEU A 116 -17.19 -18.93 7.63
C LEU A 116 -15.76 -19.42 7.85
N VAL A 117 -15.48 -20.71 7.65
CA VAL A 117 -14.14 -21.29 7.93
C VAL A 117 -13.06 -20.63 7.07
N PHE A 118 -13.27 -20.60 5.76
CA PHE A 118 -12.29 -20.02 4.83
C PHE A 118 -12.10 -18.50 5.01
N PRO A 119 -13.15 -17.64 5.04
CA PRO A 119 -12.92 -16.20 5.19
C PRO A 119 -12.29 -15.82 6.54
N ILE A 120 -12.62 -16.51 7.64
CA ILE A 120 -11.95 -16.30 8.93
C ILE A 120 -10.47 -16.68 8.81
N ALA A 121 -10.17 -17.88 8.30
CA ALA A 121 -8.80 -18.35 8.16
C ALA A 121 -7.97 -17.46 7.22
N ALA A 122 -8.54 -17.02 6.11
CA ALA A 122 -7.86 -16.18 5.14
C ALA A 122 -7.62 -14.76 5.66
N THR A 123 -8.61 -14.17 6.34
CA THR A 123 -8.43 -12.86 7.00
C THR A 123 -7.38 -12.94 8.11
N ALA A 124 -7.39 -14.02 8.90
CA ALA A 124 -6.37 -14.23 9.92
C ALA A 124 -4.97 -14.40 9.31
N ALA A 125 -4.85 -15.15 8.21
CA ALA A 125 -3.57 -15.31 7.51
C ALA A 125 -3.05 -13.95 6.98
N ASP A 126 -3.91 -13.14 6.37
CA ASP A 126 -3.56 -11.80 5.87
C ASP A 126 -3.11 -10.89 7.03
N PHE A 127 -3.90 -10.83 8.11
CA PHE A 127 -3.63 -10.04 9.31
C PHE A 127 -2.30 -10.42 9.97
N PHE A 128 -2.08 -11.71 10.24
CA PHE A 128 -0.85 -12.17 10.91
C PHE A 128 0.37 -12.12 10.01
N SER A 129 0.21 -12.22 8.68
CA SER A 129 1.33 -12.05 7.76
C SER A 129 1.81 -10.61 7.68
N ALA A 130 0.92 -9.64 7.93
CA ALA A 130 1.27 -8.22 8.00
C ALA A 130 1.71 -7.76 9.40
N SER A 131 1.17 -8.37 10.45
CA SER A 131 1.48 -8.01 11.84
C SER A 131 2.95 -8.25 12.16
N GLY A 132 3.71 -7.17 12.42
CA GLY A 132 5.15 -7.25 12.69
C GLY A 132 6.02 -7.58 11.47
N SER A 133 5.45 -7.52 10.25
CA SER A 133 6.19 -7.69 9.01
C SER A 133 7.04 -6.45 8.72
N PRO A 134 8.32 -6.61 8.28
CA PRO A 134 9.13 -5.49 7.81
C PRO A 134 8.59 -4.86 6.52
N PHE A 135 7.64 -5.52 5.85
CA PHE A 135 6.97 -5.04 4.64
C PHE A 135 5.62 -4.35 4.94
N GLY A 136 5.26 -4.18 6.21
CA GLY A 136 3.93 -3.70 6.61
C GLY A 136 2.82 -4.56 6.02
N THR A 137 1.84 -3.92 5.39
CA THR A 137 0.69 -4.59 4.74
C THR A 137 0.89 -4.84 3.24
N PHE A 138 2.10 -4.66 2.71
CA PHE A 138 2.36 -4.79 1.27
C PHE A 138 1.89 -6.15 0.72
N GLY A 139 1.05 -6.09 -0.32
CA GLY A 139 0.45 -7.29 -0.94
C GLY A 139 -0.84 -7.80 -0.28
N ALA A 140 -1.39 -7.12 0.74
CA ALA A 140 -2.67 -7.52 1.35
C ALA A 140 -3.82 -7.55 0.34
N THR A 141 -4.76 -8.47 0.53
CA THR A 141 -5.81 -8.78 -0.46
C THR A 141 -6.76 -7.61 -0.72
N ALA A 142 -7.04 -6.82 0.32
CA ALA A 142 -7.91 -5.66 0.23
C ALA A 142 -7.47 -4.64 -0.83
N TYR A 143 -6.16 -4.50 -1.06
CA TYR A 143 -5.61 -3.55 -2.03
C TYR A 143 -5.97 -3.88 -3.49
N ALA A 144 -6.42 -5.10 -3.79
CA ALA A 144 -7.00 -5.42 -5.09
C ALA A 144 -8.26 -4.58 -5.39
N GLN A 145 -8.87 -3.96 -4.38
CA GLN A 145 -10.05 -3.09 -4.55
C GLN A 145 -9.71 -1.58 -4.57
N ARG A 146 -8.42 -1.21 -4.74
CA ARG A 146 -7.98 0.20 -4.82
C ARG A 146 -8.68 1.05 -5.90
N ASP A 147 -9.28 0.40 -6.90
CA ASP A 147 -9.99 1.05 -8.00
C ASP A 147 -11.53 1.03 -7.80
N VAL A 148 -12.01 0.58 -6.63
CA VAL A 148 -13.43 0.43 -6.29
C VAL A 148 -13.76 1.24 -5.05
N THR A 149 -13.85 2.57 -5.23
CA THR A 149 -13.93 3.56 -4.15
C THR A 149 -15.01 3.30 -3.11
N TRP A 150 -16.20 2.85 -3.53
CA TRP A 150 -17.30 2.52 -2.62
C TRP A 150 -17.02 1.29 -1.74
N LEU A 151 -16.25 0.30 -2.22
CA LEU A 151 -15.80 -0.82 -1.37
C LEU A 151 -14.70 -0.39 -0.41
N MET A 152 -13.79 0.47 -0.87
CA MET A 152 -12.68 0.95 -0.05
C MET A 152 -13.18 1.61 1.24
N GLN A 153 -14.32 2.30 1.19
CA GLN A 153 -14.94 2.95 2.36
C GLN A 153 -15.15 2.00 3.55
N LEU A 154 -15.31 0.69 3.31
CA LEU A 154 -15.43 -0.30 4.38
C LEU A 154 -14.21 -0.35 5.31
N ALA A 155 -13.04 0.06 4.81
CA ALA A 155 -11.81 0.12 5.60
C ALA A 155 -11.92 1.11 6.78
N SER A 156 -12.79 2.12 6.71
CA SER A 156 -13.03 3.05 7.83
C SER A 156 -13.67 2.42 9.08
N ILE A 157 -14.21 1.20 8.98
CA ILE A 157 -14.89 0.53 10.11
C ILE A 157 -13.94 -0.43 10.85
N GLY A 158 -13.18 -1.24 10.11
CA GLY A 158 -12.32 -2.27 10.71
C GLY A 158 -11.02 -2.50 9.95
N GLY A 159 -10.55 -1.46 9.25
CA GLY A 159 -9.38 -1.51 8.38
C GLY A 159 -9.59 -2.38 7.14
N ILE A 160 -8.51 -2.56 6.39
CA ILE A 160 -8.45 -3.43 5.22
C ILE A 160 -8.95 -4.87 5.48
N TRP A 161 -8.89 -5.35 6.72
CA TRP A 161 -9.22 -6.74 7.09
C TRP A 161 -10.69 -7.09 6.87
N VAL A 162 -11.60 -6.15 7.11
CA VAL A 162 -13.04 -6.38 6.86
C VAL A 162 -13.30 -6.58 5.38
N LEU A 163 -12.57 -5.88 4.51
CA LEU A 163 -12.69 -6.03 3.07
C LEU A 163 -12.15 -7.40 2.61
N THR A 164 -11.00 -7.83 3.13
CA THR A 164 -10.47 -9.19 2.91
C THR A 164 -11.51 -10.26 3.31
N PHE A 165 -12.15 -10.10 4.47
CA PHE A 165 -13.18 -11.02 4.94
C PHE A 165 -14.37 -11.12 3.98
N VAL A 166 -14.92 -9.98 3.54
CA VAL A 166 -16.09 -9.95 2.65
C VAL A 166 -15.76 -10.57 1.29
N ILE A 167 -14.57 -10.29 0.74
CA ILE A 167 -14.08 -10.88 -0.52
C ILE A 167 -14.01 -12.41 -0.42
N TYR A 168 -13.42 -12.93 0.65
CA TYR A 168 -13.29 -14.37 0.81
C TYR A 168 -14.59 -15.06 1.24
N TRP A 169 -15.52 -14.35 1.89
CA TRP A 169 -16.82 -14.91 2.24
C TRP A 169 -17.66 -15.17 0.99
N PHE A 170 -17.54 -14.32 -0.04
CA PHE A 170 -18.12 -14.57 -1.36
C PHE A 170 -17.71 -15.95 -1.91
N ALA A 171 -16.42 -16.28 -1.84
CA ALA A 171 -15.90 -17.55 -2.37
C ALA A 171 -16.53 -18.76 -1.68
N SER A 172 -16.71 -18.68 -0.37
CA SER A 172 -17.36 -19.72 0.43
C SER A 172 -18.86 -19.83 0.17
N VAL A 173 -19.56 -18.70 0.03
CA VAL A 173 -21.00 -18.67 -0.32
C VAL A 173 -21.23 -19.24 -1.71
N ALA A 174 -20.39 -18.89 -2.69
CA ALA A 174 -20.45 -19.41 -4.05
C ALA A 174 -20.24 -20.94 -4.08
N ASN A 175 -19.21 -21.44 -3.39
CA ASN A 175 -18.95 -22.88 -3.31
C ASN A 175 -20.06 -23.64 -2.56
N TYR A 176 -20.59 -23.08 -1.48
CA TYR A 176 -21.74 -23.66 -0.77
C TYR A 176 -22.97 -23.75 -1.68
N ALA A 177 -23.29 -22.68 -2.43
CA ALA A 177 -24.40 -22.68 -3.37
C ALA A 177 -24.22 -23.70 -4.50
N TRP A 178 -22.98 -23.88 -4.96
CA TRP A 178 -22.60 -24.85 -5.98
C TRP A 178 -22.82 -26.29 -5.49
N GLU A 179 -22.37 -26.62 -4.29
CA GLU A 179 -22.48 -27.96 -3.69
C GLU A 179 -23.92 -28.38 -3.39
N GLN A 180 -24.80 -27.42 -3.08
CA GLN A 180 -26.22 -27.69 -2.86
C GLN A 180 -27.03 -27.84 -4.17
N GLY A 181 -26.39 -27.83 -5.34
CA GLY A 181 -27.04 -28.15 -6.62
C GLY A 181 -28.21 -27.23 -6.98
N ARG A 182 -28.08 -25.92 -6.70
CA ARG A 182 -29.12 -24.89 -6.93
C ARG A 182 -30.43 -25.11 -6.17
N GLN A 183 -30.44 -25.89 -5.09
CA GLN A 183 -31.60 -26.04 -4.23
C GLN A 183 -31.86 -24.74 -3.44
N TRP A 184 -32.59 -23.79 -4.05
CA TRP A 184 -32.84 -22.45 -3.52
C TRP A 184 -33.27 -22.45 -2.05
N ARG A 185 -34.17 -23.37 -1.64
CA ARG A 185 -34.64 -23.47 -0.26
C ARG A 185 -33.53 -23.67 0.77
N ARG A 186 -32.45 -24.37 0.40
CA ARG A 186 -31.29 -24.62 1.27
C ARG A 186 -30.29 -23.46 1.27
N ILE A 187 -30.08 -22.83 0.11
CA ILE A 187 -29.04 -21.79 -0.05
C ILE A 187 -29.55 -20.38 0.25
N ARG A 188 -30.85 -20.13 0.13
CA ARG A 188 -31.44 -18.78 0.19
C ARG A 188 -31.05 -17.99 1.43
N ARG A 189 -30.96 -18.65 2.60
CA ARG A 189 -30.62 -17.95 3.84
C ARG A 189 -29.22 -17.35 3.75
N VAL A 190 -28.23 -18.18 3.42
CA VAL A 190 -26.83 -17.75 3.29
C VAL A 190 -26.67 -16.74 2.16
N VAL A 191 -27.24 -17.01 0.99
CA VAL A 191 -27.12 -16.13 -0.18
C VAL A 191 -27.76 -14.77 0.08
N LEU A 192 -28.97 -14.72 0.66
CA LEU A 192 -29.64 -13.46 0.97
C LEU A 192 -28.96 -12.70 2.12
N THR A 193 -28.42 -13.39 3.13
CA THR A 193 -27.62 -12.75 4.18
C THR A 193 -26.37 -12.11 3.59
N TYR A 194 -25.60 -12.86 2.80
CA TYR A 194 -24.41 -12.32 2.15
C TYR A 194 -24.74 -11.16 1.20
N ALA A 195 -25.77 -11.31 0.37
CA ALA A 195 -26.21 -10.24 -0.53
C ALA A 195 -26.69 -9.00 0.22
N GLY A 196 -27.37 -9.17 1.36
CA GLY A 196 -27.78 -8.08 2.24
C GLY A 196 -26.57 -7.36 2.85
N VAL A 197 -25.56 -8.10 3.31
CA VAL A 197 -24.30 -7.50 3.80
C VAL A 197 -23.59 -6.72 2.69
N LEU A 198 -23.46 -7.30 1.49
CA LEU A 198 -22.83 -6.61 0.37
C LEU A 198 -23.59 -5.35 -0.04
N LEU A 199 -24.93 -5.39 -0.04
CA LEU A 199 -25.76 -4.21 -0.29
C LEU A 199 -25.55 -3.13 0.77
N LEU A 200 -25.44 -3.50 2.04
CA LEU A 200 -25.15 -2.56 3.12
C LEU A 200 -23.75 -1.94 2.97
N VAL A 201 -22.73 -2.73 2.58
CA VAL A 201 -21.38 -2.22 2.30
C VAL A 201 -21.42 -1.20 1.17
N VAL A 202 -22.08 -1.53 0.04
CA VAL A 202 -22.21 -0.63 -1.11
C VAL A 202 -22.96 0.64 -0.72
N ALA A 203 -24.09 0.50 -0.02
CA ALA A 203 -24.91 1.63 0.40
C ALA A 203 -24.16 2.54 1.39
N PHE A 204 -23.41 1.95 2.33
CA PHE A 204 -22.56 2.69 3.25
C PHE A 204 -21.48 3.47 2.50
N GLY A 205 -20.73 2.81 1.61
CA GLY A 205 -19.66 3.47 0.86
C GLY A 205 -20.16 4.55 -0.09
N ALA A 206 -21.21 4.26 -0.85
CA ALA A 206 -21.85 5.24 -1.72
C ALA A 206 -22.44 6.41 -0.90
N GLY A 207 -23.04 6.13 0.26
CA GLY A 207 -23.57 7.14 1.16
C GLY A 207 -22.47 8.04 1.73
N ARG A 208 -21.36 7.46 2.20
CA ARG A 208 -20.21 8.22 2.72
C ARG A 208 -19.63 9.16 1.67
N LEU A 209 -19.48 8.69 0.43
CA LEU A 209 -19.00 9.51 -0.69
C LEU A 209 -20.02 10.60 -1.10
N ALA A 210 -21.30 10.25 -1.18
CA ALA A 210 -22.34 11.20 -1.62
C ALA A 210 -22.68 12.27 -0.57
N LEU A 211 -22.42 11.99 0.71
CA LEU A 211 -22.70 12.87 1.84
C LEU A 211 -21.45 13.56 2.40
N ALA A 212 -20.28 13.34 1.79
CA ALA A 212 -19.03 13.98 2.19
C ALA A 212 -19.19 15.50 2.08
N GLN A 213 -18.87 16.21 3.17
CA GLN A 213 -18.89 17.67 3.17
C GLN A 213 -17.50 18.20 2.81
N PRO A 214 -17.41 19.26 1.99
CA PRO A 214 -16.15 19.92 1.74
C PRO A 214 -15.53 20.40 3.07
N ALA A 215 -14.21 20.26 3.19
CA ALA A 215 -13.48 20.80 4.33
C ALA A 215 -13.74 22.32 4.47
N ALA A 216 -13.82 22.79 5.72
CA ALA A 216 -14.04 24.20 6.03
C ALA A 216 -12.90 25.09 5.51
N GLN A 217 -11.69 24.53 5.42
CA GLN A 217 -10.49 25.16 4.89
C GLN A 217 -9.95 24.32 3.74
N GLN A 218 -9.59 24.96 2.64
CA GLN A 218 -9.08 24.32 1.43
C GLN A 218 -7.80 25.02 1.01
N PRO A 219 -6.64 24.65 1.60
CA PRO A 219 -5.38 25.26 1.24
C PRO A 219 -5.02 24.94 -0.21
N VAL A 220 -4.42 25.91 -0.91
CA VAL A 220 -3.77 25.64 -2.20
C VAL A 220 -2.45 24.94 -1.92
N VAL A 221 -2.39 23.63 -2.17
CA VAL A 221 -1.17 22.83 -2.04
C VAL A 221 -0.55 22.63 -3.42
N ALA A 222 0.71 23.01 -3.55
CA ALA A 222 1.51 22.70 -4.74
C ALA A 222 2.53 21.61 -4.41
N GLY A 223 2.81 20.75 -5.40
CA GLY A 223 3.90 19.78 -5.29
C GLY A 223 4.60 19.60 -6.61
N PHE A 224 5.87 19.23 -6.53
CA PHE A 224 6.70 18.97 -7.69
C PHE A 224 7.72 17.85 -7.40
N SER A 225 8.22 17.25 -8.47
CA SER A 225 9.13 16.10 -8.42
C SER A 225 10.41 16.42 -9.20
N LEU A 226 11.46 15.69 -8.86
CA LEU A 226 12.71 15.68 -9.59
C LEU A 226 12.51 15.17 -11.02
N ALA A 227 13.46 15.50 -11.90
CA ALA A 227 13.49 14.90 -13.22
C ALA A 227 13.64 13.36 -13.10
N LEU A 228 13.01 12.62 -14.01
CA LEU A 228 13.04 11.16 -13.98
C LEU A 228 14.48 10.65 -14.06
N GLY A 229 14.91 9.87 -13.06
CA GLY A 229 16.27 9.32 -12.99
C GLY A 229 17.27 10.16 -12.21
N GLN A 230 16.99 11.45 -11.96
CA GLN A 230 17.92 12.37 -11.27
C GLN A 230 18.34 11.85 -9.88
N MET A 231 17.41 11.29 -9.11
CA MET A 231 17.72 10.66 -7.83
C MET A 231 18.73 9.51 -7.97
N ASN A 232 18.53 8.65 -8.98
CA ASN A 232 19.40 7.50 -9.21
C ASN A 232 20.80 7.94 -9.66
N GLU A 233 20.88 9.02 -10.45
CA GLU A 233 22.15 9.61 -10.86
C GLU A 233 22.94 10.16 -9.67
N LEU A 234 22.27 10.87 -8.74
CA LEU A 234 22.89 11.38 -7.52
C LEU A 234 23.35 10.25 -6.59
N LEU A 235 22.53 9.21 -6.41
CA LEU A 235 22.91 8.04 -5.61
C LEU A 235 24.07 7.26 -6.24
N ALA A 236 24.11 7.16 -7.58
CA ALA A 236 25.24 6.56 -8.29
C ALA A 236 26.52 7.41 -8.14
N GLN A 237 26.39 8.74 -8.16
CA GLN A 237 27.51 9.64 -7.92
C GLN A 237 28.05 9.53 -6.49
N LEU A 238 27.18 9.47 -5.49
CA LEU A 238 27.58 9.18 -4.10
C LEU A 238 28.34 7.85 -4.02
N GLY A 239 27.82 6.79 -4.66
CA GLY A 239 28.46 5.47 -4.70
C GLY A 239 29.79 5.42 -5.46
N SER A 240 30.10 6.43 -6.29
CA SER A 240 31.37 6.52 -7.01
C SER A 240 32.55 6.96 -6.14
N GLY A 241 32.27 7.59 -4.99
CA GLY A 241 33.28 8.17 -4.09
C GLY A 241 33.76 9.57 -4.49
N ASP A 242 33.22 10.18 -5.54
CA ASP A 242 33.47 11.58 -5.92
C ASP A 242 32.70 12.56 -5.01
N ALA A 243 33.26 12.83 -3.83
CA ALA A 243 32.62 13.68 -2.82
C ALA A 243 32.43 15.14 -3.30
N ASP A 244 33.40 15.70 -4.03
CA ASP A 244 33.33 17.08 -4.53
C ASP A 244 32.27 17.21 -5.63
N GLY A 245 32.22 16.23 -6.54
CA GLY A 245 31.20 16.16 -7.57
C GLY A 245 29.80 16.00 -6.97
N PHE A 246 29.63 15.11 -6.00
CA PHE A 246 28.35 14.90 -5.32
C PHE A 246 27.88 16.16 -4.58
N THR A 247 28.79 16.84 -3.87
CA THR A 247 28.52 18.13 -3.21
C THR A 247 28.07 19.19 -4.21
N THR A 248 28.74 19.27 -5.37
CA THR A 248 28.37 20.24 -6.42
C THR A 248 26.97 19.95 -6.96
N ALA A 249 26.70 18.69 -7.32
CA ALA A 249 25.42 18.27 -7.88
C ALA A 249 24.25 18.45 -6.89
N THR A 250 24.46 18.17 -5.61
CA THR A 250 23.42 18.31 -4.58
C THR A 250 23.14 19.78 -4.25
N ARG A 251 24.15 20.66 -4.26
CA ARG A 251 23.92 22.12 -4.14
C ARG A 251 23.17 22.71 -5.33
N GLU A 252 23.49 22.27 -6.54
CA GLU A 252 22.73 22.65 -7.74
C GLU A 252 21.27 22.21 -7.62
N LEU A 253 21.05 20.95 -7.22
CA LEU A 253 19.71 20.43 -6.93
C LEU A 253 18.98 21.30 -5.90
N HIS A 254 19.60 21.62 -4.76
CA HIS A 254 18.97 22.42 -3.70
C HIS A 254 18.55 23.80 -4.21
N ALA A 255 19.42 24.46 -5.00
CA ALA A 255 19.09 25.74 -5.62
C ALA A 255 17.89 25.64 -6.58
N GLU A 256 17.81 24.57 -7.38
CA GLU A 256 16.66 24.28 -8.24
C GLU A 256 15.38 24.05 -7.42
N GLN A 257 15.45 23.28 -6.34
CA GLN A 257 14.30 23.03 -5.47
C GLN A 257 13.78 24.34 -4.84
N LEU A 258 14.66 25.19 -4.32
CA LEU A 258 14.29 26.51 -3.78
C LEU A 258 13.64 27.40 -4.83
N ALA A 259 14.13 27.38 -6.08
CA ALA A 259 13.54 28.14 -7.17
C ALA A 259 12.12 27.65 -7.51
N GLN A 260 11.89 26.33 -7.49
CA GLN A 260 10.56 25.75 -7.70
C GLN A 260 9.61 26.06 -6.54
N ILE A 261 10.08 26.00 -5.28
CA ILE A 261 9.28 26.41 -4.11
C ILE A 261 8.84 27.86 -4.26
N ARG A 262 9.76 28.77 -4.58
CA ARG A 262 9.46 30.19 -4.79
C ARG A 262 8.43 30.38 -5.91
N SER A 263 8.62 29.70 -7.04
CA SER A 263 7.69 29.74 -8.17
C SER A 263 6.28 29.28 -7.75
N ALA A 264 6.17 28.18 -7.03
CA ALA A 264 4.89 27.69 -6.52
C ALA A 264 4.21 28.69 -5.58
N ALA A 265 4.97 29.27 -4.64
CA ALA A 265 4.48 30.28 -3.71
C ALA A 265 3.94 31.52 -4.44
N GLN A 266 4.70 32.03 -5.41
CA GLN A 266 4.31 33.17 -6.24
C GLN A 266 3.09 32.90 -7.12
N ASN A 267 2.81 31.63 -7.41
CA ASN A 267 1.58 31.19 -8.09
C ASN A 267 0.42 30.91 -7.12
N GLY A 268 0.53 31.29 -5.84
CA GLY A 268 -0.54 31.25 -4.85
C GLY A 268 -0.59 29.98 -4.01
N ALA A 269 0.44 29.13 -4.04
CA ALA A 269 0.52 27.99 -3.12
C ALA A 269 0.66 28.49 -1.68
N GLN A 270 -0.08 27.88 -0.77
CA GLN A 270 -0.02 28.12 0.68
C GLN A 270 0.82 27.06 1.40
N ILE A 271 0.91 25.87 0.79
CA ILE A 271 1.77 24.77 1.21
C ILE A 271 2.49 24.24 -0.03
N VAL A 272 3.81 24.06 0.05
CA VAL A 272 4.60 23.42 -1.02
C VAL A 272 5.19 22.12 -0.50
N ALA A 273 4.94 21.01 -1.20
CA ALA A 273 5.42 19.68 -0.82
C ALA A 273 6.28 19.04 -1.91
N LEU A 274 7.43 18.50 -1.52
CA LEU A 274 8.40 17.88 -2.44
C LEU A 274 8.35 16.36 -2.34
N GLN A 275 8.95 15.66 -3.30
CA GLN A 275 9.12 14.21 -3.25
C GLN A 275 10.19 13.77 -2.24
N GLU A 276 10.15 12.51 -1.79
CA GLU A 276 11.20 11.94 -0.95
C GLU A 276 12.60 12.10 -1.57
N GLY A 277 13.57 12.48 -0.72
CA GLY A 277 14.96 12.72 -1.10
C GLY A 277 15.20 13.99 -1.92
N ALA A 278 14.22 14.88 -2.08
CA ALA A 278 14.42 16.14 -2.80
C ALA A 278 15.54 17.02 -2.22
N GLY A 279 15.79 16.91 -0.90
CA GLY A 279 16.98 17.45 -0.23
C GLY A 279 18.05 16.39 0.06
N LEU A 280 18.49 15.63 -0.95
CA LEU A 280 19.62 14.71 -0.83
C LEU A 280 20.94 15.49 -0.74
N GLY A 281 21.85 15.11 0.16
CA GLY A 281 23.18 15.71 0.26
C GLY A 281 23.97 15.23 1.48
N PHE A 282 25.19 15.75 1.64
CA PHE A 282 25.90 15.61 2.91
C PHE A 282 25.24 16.47 3.99
N THR A 283 25.38 16.07 5.26
CA THR A 283 24.71 16.74 6.40
C THR A 283 24.85 18.27 6.38
N ALA A 284 26.05 18.80 6.12
CA ALA A 284 26.28 20.24 6.07
C ALA A 284 25.55 20.96 4.92
N ASP A 285 25.42 20.31 3.76
CA ASP A 285 24.68 20.87 2.61
C ASP A 285 23.17 20.79 2.86
N VAL A 286 22.69 19.73 3.50
CA VAL A 286 21.29 19.60 3.93
C VAL A 286 20.92 20.65 4.97
N ASP A 287 21.81 20.92 5.94
CA ASP A 287 21.61 21.99 6.94
C ASP A 287 21.52 23.38 6.29
N ALA A 288 22.37 23.65 5.29
CA ALA A 288 22.31 24.89 4.51
C ALA A 288 20.99 25.00 3.73
N PHE A 289 20.56 23.91 3.08
CA PHE A 289 19.29 23.86 2.36
C PHE A 289 18.08 24.09 3.28
N LEU A 290 18.09 23.53 4.50
CA LEU A 290 17.06 23.77 5.51
C LEU A 290 17.00 25.25 5.93
N ALA A 291 18.16 25.88 6.14
CA ALA A 291 18.23 27.30 6.48
C ALA A 291 17.70 28.20 5.35
N ASP A 292 18.05 27.90 4.10
CA ASP A 292 17.55 28.63 2.94
C ASP A 292 16.05 28.42 2.73
N ALA A 293 15.55 27.21 2.94
CA ALA A 293 14.12 26.91 2.90
C ALA A 293 13.35 27.64 4.02
N ALA A 294 13.91 27.74 5.23
CA ALA A 294 13.34 28.52 6.32
C ALA A 294 13.23 30.01 5.98
N ALA A 295 14.30 30.59 5.41
CA ALA A 295 14.28 31.98 4.95
C ALA A 295 13.24 32.19 3.84
N LEU A 296 13.10 31.24 2.91
CA LEU A 296 12.13 31.30 1.83
C LEU A 296 10.68 31.17 2.33
N ALA A 297 10.41 30.26 3.28
CA ALA A 297 9.10 30.12 3.92
C ALA A 297 8.67 31.42 4.59
N GLN A 298 9.59 32.07 5.30
CA GLN A 298 9.37 33.38 5.90
C GLN A 298 9.14 34.48 4.86
N GLN A 299 9.92 34.51 3.79
CA GLN A 299 9.79 35.53 2.74
C GLN A 299 8.44 35.42 2.01
N GLU A 300 8.04 34.21 1.63
CA GLU A 300 6.85 33.96 0.81
C GLU A 300 5.59 33.70 1.65
N GLN A 301 5.72 33.60 2.98
CA GLN A 301 4.64 33.36 3.94
C GLN A 301 3.86 32.04 3.67
N ILE A 302 4.60 30.95 3.44
CA ILE A 302 4.04 29.62 3.12
C ILE A 302 4.55 28.55 4.08
N TYR A 303 3.87 27.41 4.12
CA TYR A 303 4.43 26.19 4.69
C TYR A 303 5.23 25.42 3.63
N ILE A 304 6.33 24.79 4.05
CA ILE A 304 7.13 23.90 3.18
C ILE A 304 7.21 22.52 3.83
N VAL A 305 6.76 21.49 3.11
CA VAL A 305 6.95 20.08 3.46
C VAL A 305 8.20 19.58 2.77
N LEU A 306 9.28 19.48 3.53
CA LEU A 306 10.64 19.31 3.04
C LEU A 306 11.23 17.96 3.47
N PRO A 307 11.14 16.92 2.61
CA PRO A 307 11.89 15.68 2.77
C PRO A 307 13.36 15.83 2.37
N THR A 308 14.25 15.41 3.26
CA THR A 308 15.71 15.43 3.13
C THR A 308 16.29 14.03 3.31
N PHE A 309 17.37 13.73 2.60
CA PHE A 309 18.17 12.52 2.82
C PHE A 309 19.61 12.93 3.10
N ALA A 310 19.98 12.97 4.37
CA ALA A 310 21.30 13.44 4.81
C ALA A 310 22.25 12.25 4.95
N VAL A 311 23.43 12.37 4.35
CA VAL A 311 24.50 11.38 4.42
C VAL A 311 25.65 11.95 5.25
N ASP A 312 26.15 11.16 6.20
CA ASP A 312 27.38 11.49 6.91
C ASP A 312 28.58 11.21 6.00
N PRO A 313 29.39 12.23 5.64
CA PRO A 313 30.56 12.03 4.79
C PRO A 313 31.64 11.14 5.42
N THR A 314 31.68 10.97 6.75
CA THR A 314 32.64 10.07 7.40
C THR A 314 32.19 8.61 7.39
N GLY A 315 30.88 8.38 7.23
CA GLY A 315 30.25 7.06 7.32
C GLY A 315 30.14 6.53 8.76
N ASP A 316 30.35 7.36 9.78
CA ASP A 316 30.25 6.96 11.18
C ASP A 316 28.79 6.90 11.64
N ALA A 317 27.93 7.76 11.10
CA ALA A 317 26.49 7.76 11.31
C ALA A 317 25.71 7.16 10.13
N GLN A 318 24.57 6.55 10.43
CA GLN A 318 23.63 6.11 9.39
C GLN A 318 23.03 7.33 8.69
N ALA A 319 22.72 7.18 7.40
CA ALA A 319 22.01 8.23 6.66
C ALA A 319 20.63 8.48 7.26
N GLU A 320 20.19 9.74 7.27
CA GLU A 320 18.92 10.17 7.86
C GLU A 320 17.93 10.54 6.77
N ASN A 321 16.79 9.84 6.72
CA ASN A 321 15.67 10.15 5.85
C ASN A 321 14.56 10.80 6.67
N VAL A 322 14.42 12.12 6.52
CA VAL A 322 13.61 12.96 7.43
C VAL A 322 12.73 13.89 6.62
N VAL A 323 11.46 14.03 7.03
CA VAL A 323 10.56 15.05 6.50
C VAL A 323 10.29 16.09 7.58
N ARG A 324 10.42 17.36 7.20
CA ARG A 324 10.14 18.49 8.07
C ARG A 324 9.00 19.33 7.50
N ILE A 325 8.19 19.90 8.37
CA ILE A 325 7.28 20.99 8.00
C ILE A 325 7.86 22.28 8.57
N ILE A 326 8.19 23.21 7.67
CA ILE A 326 8.65 24.56 7.99
C ILE A 326 7.45 25.50 7.87
N ASP A 327 7.23 26.33 8.88
CA ASP A 327 6.12 27.27 8.94
C ASP A 327 6.44 28.65 8.30
N PRO A 328 5.44 29.53 8.12
CA PRO A 328 5.64 30.89 7.60
C PRO A 328 6.50 31.81 8.48
N ALA A 329 6.89 31.39 9.69
CA ALA A 329 7.86 32.10 10.52
C ALA A 329 9.30 31.61 10.29
N GLY A 330 9.48 30.56 9.48
CA GLY A 330 10.75 29.90 9.23
C GLY A 330 11.12 28.86 10.29
N ALA A 331 10.18 28.47 11.16
CA ALA A 331 10.43 27.46 12.19
C ALA A 331 10.08 26.05 11.68
N THR A 332 10.92 25.07 12.00
CA THR A 332 10.55 23.65 11.87
C THR A 332 9.53 23.31 12.95
N VAL A 333 8.28 23.12 12.55
CA VAL A 333 7.14 22.86 13.45
C VAL A 333 6.75 21.39 13.50
N LEU A 334 7.28 20.58 12.59
CA LEU A 334 7.16 19.13 12.59
C LEU A 334 8.45 18.53 12.04
N GLU A 335 8.92 17.46 12.66
CA GLU A 335 10.02 16.63 12.16
C GLU A 335 9.63 15.16 12.31
N HIS A 336 9.79 14.38 11.24
CA HIS A 336 9.50 12.95 11.23
C HIS A 336 10.64 12.19 10.54
N VAL A 337 11.27 11.29 11.30
CA VAL A 337 12.29 10.37 10.79
C VAL A 337 11.60 9.11 10.28
N LYS A 338 11.91 8.71 9.04
CA LYS A 338 11.34 7.53 8.40
C LYS A 338 11.56 6.27 9.24
N PHE A 339 10.55 5.41 9.34
CA PHE A 339 10.64 4.16 10.11
C PHE A 339 10.43 2.91 9.24
N GLY A 340 9.67 3.00 8.17
CA GLY A 340 9.41 1.94 7.21
C GLY A 340 10.53 1.79 6.20
N GLY A 341 10.87 0.56 5.80
CA GLY A 341 11.85 0.30 4.74
C GLY A 341 13.33 0.55 5.09
N THR A 342 13.62 1.12 6.26
CA THR A 342 14.97 1.56 6.67
C THR A 342 16.00 0.43 6.71
N MET A 343 15.59 -0.80 7.04
CA MET A 343 16.47 -1.98 6.97
C MET A 343 16.95 -2.32 5.55
N PHE A 344 16.17 -1.95 4.53
CA PHE A 344 16.51 -2.15 3.12
C PHE A 344 17.31 -0.98 2.56
N GLU A 345 17.07 0.22 3.08
CA GLU A 345 17.74 1.47 2.69
C GLU A 345 19.08 1.69 3.40
N GLY A 346 19.28 1.07 4.57
CA GLY A 346 20.46 1.29 5.41
C GLY A 346 20.43 2.61 6.19
N SER A 347 19.25 3.22 6.34
CA SER A 347 19.05 4.51 7.01
C SER A 347 18.70 4.37 8.50
N LEU A 348 18.82 5.47 9.24
CA LEU A 348 18.38 5.58 10.62
C LEU A 348 16.88 5.26 10.73
N ALA A 349 16.52 4.37 11.65
CA ALA A 349 15.13 4.00 11.91
C ALA A 349 14.48 4.98 12.91
N GLY A 350 13.43 5.66 12.47
CA GLY A 350 12.57 6.49 13.31
C GLY A 350 11.73 5.70 14.31
N SER A 351 11.14 6.41 15.27
CA SER A 351 10.37 5.81 16.38
C SER A 351 9.00 5.24 15.98
N GLY A 352 8.44 5.70 14.86
CA GLY A 352 7.05 5.41 14.49
C GLY A 352 6.01 6.20 15.30
N GLU A 353 6.43 7.21 16.07
CA GLU A 353 5.53 8.13 16.77
C GLU A 353 5.18 9.31 15.85
N LEU A 354 3.92 9.36 15.39
CA LEU A 354 3.49 10.38 14.44
C LEU A 354 3.39 11.75 15.14
N GLN A 355 3.99 12.75 14.51
CA GLN A 355 3.92 14.14 14.94
C GLN A 355 2.78 14.86 14.23
N THR A 356 2.20 15.87 14.89
CA THR A 356 1.15 16.71 14.31
C THR A 356 1.39 18.17 14.61
N VAL A 357 0.97 19.05 13.71
CA VAL A 357 1.00 20.50 13.90
C VAL A 357 -0.34 21.12 13.55
N ASP A 358 -0.87 21.97 14.44
CA ASP A 358 -2.07 22.76 14.16
C ASP A 358 -1.71 23.98 13.31
N THR A 359 -2.45 24.18 12.22
CA THR A 359 -2.22 25.29 11.28
C THR A 359 -3.53 26.01 10.95
N PRO A 360 -3.47 27.20 10.31
CA PRO A 360 -4.64 27.85 9.74
C PRO A 360 -5.34 27.08 8.60
N TYR A 361 -4.84 25.89 8.25
CA TYR A 361 -5.36 25.01 7.19
C TYR A 361 -5.81 23.63 7.73
N GLY A 362 -5.93 23.51 9.06
CA GLY A 362 -6.19 22.26 9.76
C GLY A 362 -4.94 21.67 10.40
N ARG A 363 -5.09 20.49 11.01
CA ARG A 363 -4.01 19.73 11.60
C ARG A 363 -3.25 18.96 10.52
N LEU A 364 -1.96 19.22 10.41
CA LEU A 364 -1.08 18.58 9.44
C LEU A 364 -0.25 17.48 10.10
N SER A 365 0.10 16.46 9.33
CA SER A 365 1.10 15.44 9.68
C SER A 365 1.92 15.10 8.43
N ALA A 366 3.11 14.54 8.60
CA ALA A 366 3.91 14.01 7.49
C ALA A 366 4.55 12.68 7.87
N VAL A 367 4.55 11.74 6.93
CA VAL A 367 5.29 10.47 6.99
C VAL A 367 5.96 10.24 5.64
N ILE A 368 6.89 9.28 5.51
CA ILE A 368 7.65 9.11 4.27
C ILE A 368 7.36 7.76 3.63
N CYS A 369 6.84 7.79 2.41
CA CYS A 369 6.85 6.64 1.49
C CYS A 369 6.29 5.36 2.16
N TRP A 370 7.18 4.39 2.37
CA TRP A 370 6.87 3.08 2.98
C TRP A 370 6.27 3.16 4.40
N ASP A 371 6.44 4.26 5.12
CA ASP A 371 5.76 4.49 6.41
C ASP A 371 4.24 4.30 6.30
N ALA A 372 3.64 4.70 5.17
CA ALA A 372 2.20 4.60 4.93
C ALA A 372 1.69 3.15 4.81
N ASP A 373 2.57 2.16 4.66
CA ASP A 373 2.19 0.75 4.53
C ASP A 373 1.95 0.06 5.87
N PHE A 374 2.12 0.79 6.99
CA PHE A 374 1.95 0.31 8.36
C PHE A 374 0.66 0.88 9.00
N PRO A 375 -0.54 0.35 8.69
CA PRO A 375 -1.81 0.89 9.17
C PRO A 375 -1.93 0.97 10.69
N ASP A 376 -1.29 0.05 11.42
CA ASP A 376 -1.30 0.07 12.90
C ASP A 376 -0.63 1.33 13.46
N ILE A 377 0.42 1.82 12.80
CA ILE A 377 1.11 3.06 13.11
C ILE A 377 0.31 4.25 12.58
N MET A 378 -0.15 4.17 11.32
CA MET A 378 -0.90 5.25 10.68
C MET A 378 -2.23 5.58 11.35
N ARG A 379 -2.79 4.64 12.13
CA ARG A 379 -3.97 4.89 12.98
C ARG A 379 -3.78 6.01 14.00
N GLN A 380 -2.53 6.33 14.36
CA GLN A 380 -2.22 7.51 15.18
C GLN A 380 -2.70 8.81 14.52
N ALA A 381 -2.63 8.92 13.19
CA ALA A 381 -3.11 10.11 12.47
C ALA A 381 -4.62 10.30 12.63
N GLY A 382 -5.40 9.22 12.47
CA GLY A 382 -6.86 9.27 12.71
C GLY A 382 -7.20 9.52 14.18
N ALA A 383 -6.43 8.96 15.12
CA ALA A 383 -6.63 9.20 16.55
C ALA A 383 -6.27 10.64 16.98
N ALA A 384 -5.41 11.31 16.23
CA ALA A 384 -5.02 12.69 16.44
C ALA A 384 -5.87 13.69 15.63
N ASP A 385 -6.93 13.24 14.95
CA ASP A 385 -7.77 14.07 14.07
C ASP A 385 -6.93 14.88 13.06
N VAL A 386 -5.98 14.23 12.38
CA VAL A 386 -5.21 14.86 11.30
C VAL A 386 -6.16 15.18 10.15
N ASP A 387 -6.15 16.43 9.68
CA ASP A 387 -6.95 16.86 8.53
C ASP A 387 -6.26 16.56 7.20
N LEU A 388 -4.93 16.75 7.14
CA LEU A 388 -4.12 16.55 5.94
C LEU A 388 -2.79 15.87 6.25
N LEU A 389 -2.61 14.68 5.67
CA LEU A 389 -1.37 13.91 5.74
C LEU A 389 -0.52 14.09 4.47
N PHE A 390 0.73 14.49 4.65
CA PHE A 390 1.72 14.47 3.58
C PHE A 390 2.49 13.15 3.56
N VAL A 391 2.65 12.58 2.36
CA VAL A 391 3.42 11.35 2.12
C VAL A 391 4.43 11.56 0.99
N PRO A 392 5.47 12.42 1.16
CA PRO A 392 6.56 12.47 0.21
C PRO A 392 7.11 11.06 -0.05
N SER A 393 7.27 10.71 -1.32
CA SER A 393 7.67 9.35 -1.72
C SER A 393 8.58 9.36 -2.94
N ASN A 394 9.35 8.28 -3.12
CA ASN A 394 10.09 8.01 -4.33
C ASN A 394 9.91 6.52 -4.72
N ASP A 395 9.18 6.28 -5.81
CA ASP A 395 8.85 4.96 -6.31
C ASP A 395 9.64 4.63 -7.58
N TRP A 396 9.45 3.42 -8.08
CA TRP A 396 9.88 3.01 -9.41
C TRP A 396 8.69 2.55 -10.26
N TYR A 397 8.94 2.41 -11.56
CA TYR A 397 7.90 2.25 -12.58
C TYR A 397 6.95 1.06 -12.28
N GLU A 398 7.49 -0.07 -11.84
CA GLU A 398 6.77 -1.31 -11.62
C GLU A 398 5.84 -1.29 -10.40
N VAL A 399 6.20 -0.55 -9.34
CA VAL A 399 5.44 -0.51 -8.07
C VAL A 399 4.46 0.68 -7.99
N ARG A 400 4.64 1.71 -8.83
CA ARG A 400 3.98 3.02 -8.69
C ARG A 400 2.47 2.97 -8.40
N ASP A 401 1.72 2.13 -9.13
CA ASP A 401 0.26 2.09 -9.01
C ASP A 401 -0.13 1.32 -7.74
N ILE A 402 0.67 0.33 -7.35
CA ILE A 402 0.46 -0.51 -6.17
C ILE A 402 0.62 0.36 -4.93
N HIS A 403 1.75 1.03 -4.80
CA HIS A 403 2.07 1.82 -3.63
C HIS A 403 1.16 3.05 -3.50
N ALA A 404 0.85 3.75 -4.60
CA ALA A 404 -0.11 4.86 -4.60
C ALA A 404 -1.53 4.41 -4.20
N GLY A 405 -1.96 3.25 -4.72
CA GLY A 405 -3.26 2.66 -4.36
C GLY A 405 -3.34 2.24 -2.90
N MET A 406 -2.25 1.70 -2.34
CA MET A 406 -2.16 1.36 -0.92
C MET A 406 -2.26 2.59 -0.03
N ALA A 407 -1.51 3.65 -0.34
CA ALA A 407 -1.53 4.91 0.41
C ALA A 407 -2.95 5.52 0.47
N THR A 408 -3.73 5.39 -0.60
CA THR A 408 -5.12 5.88 -0.67
C THR A 408 -6.03 5.24 0.40
N PHE A 409 -5.78 4.00 0.83
CA PHE A 409 -6.54 3.40 1.93
C PHE A 409 -6.32 4.10 3.26
N ARG A 410 -5.14 4.71 3.48
CA ARG A 410 -4.84 5.42 4.74
C ARG A 410 -5.75 6.63 4.93
N ALA A 411 -6.09 7.35 3.86
CA ALA A 411 -7.06 8.44 3.88
C ALA A 411 -8.44 7.93 4.37
N VAL A 412 -8.93 6.84 3.76
CA VAL A 412 -10.22 6.26 4.10
C VAL A 412 -10.29 5.71 5.53
N GLU A 413 -9.26 4.97 5.95
CA GLU A 413 -9.19 4.34 7.27
C GLU A 413 -9.17 5.36 8.41
N ASN A 414 -8.54 6.50 8.20
CA ASN A 414 -8.35 7.52 9.22
C ASN A 414 -9.26 8.74 9.05
N GLY A 415 -9.98 8.84 7.95
CA GLY A 415 -10.87 9.97 7.68
C GLY A 415 -10.13 11.29 7.47
N MET A 416 -9.04 11.27 6.71
CA MET A 416 -8.18 12.43 6.48
C MET A 416 -7.83 12.59 5.01
N ALA A 417 -7.57 13.83 4.57
CA ALA A 417 -6.99 14.07 3.25
C ALA A 417 -5.53 13.60 3.21
N LEU A 418 -5.08 13.19 2.04
CA LEU A 418 -3.72 12.72 1.80
C LEU A 418 -3.15 13.38 0.55
N PHE A 419 -1.97 13.98 0.71
CA PHE A 419 -1.17 14.57 -0.37
C PHE A 419 0.14 13.80 -0.50
N ARG A 420 0.26 13.00 -1.56
CA ARG A 420 1.41 12.15 -1.85
C ARG A 420 2.14 12.68 -3.07
N GLN A 421 3.23 13.42 -2.84
CA GLN A 421 4.13 13.88 -3.90
C GLN A 421 5.21 12.85 -4.15
N THR A 422 5.41 12.45 -5.40
CA THR A 422 6.15 11.22 -5.73
C THR A 422 7.18 11.43 -6.83
N GLY A 423 8.42 11.00 -6.60
CA GLY A 423 9.42 10.77 -7.64
C GLY A 423 9.27 9.39 -8.29
N GLY A 424 9.45 9.28 -9.61
CA GLY A 424 9.42 7.99 -10.33
C GLY A 424 8.09 7.22 -10.35
N GLY A 425 7.08 7.68 -9.61
CA GLY A 425 5.78 7.03 -9.44
C GLY A 425 4.58 7.94 -9.70
N VAL A 426 3.46 7.65 -9.04
CA VAL A 426 2.20 8.39 -9.17
C VAL A 426 2.04 9.34 -7.98
N SER A 427 1.86 10.62 -8.26
CA SER A 427 1.46 11.60 -7.23
C SER A 427 -0.05 11.58 -7.06
N VAL A 428 -0.54 11.64 -5.82
CA VAL A 428 -1.96 11.44 -5.48
C VAL A 428 -2.43 12.53 -4.51
N VAL A 429 -3.64 13.04 -4.75
CA VAL A 429 -4.43 13.79 -3.77
C VAL A 429 -5.77 13.07 -3.61
N THR A 430 -6.15 12.74 -2.38
CA THR A 430 -7.36 11.97 -2.07
C THR A 430 -7.86 12.29 -0.67
N ASP A 431 -9.14 12.04 -0.38
CA ASP A 431 -9.79 12.20 0.92
C ASP A 431 -10.72 11.02 1.31
#